data_AF-A0A2D8RXT5-F1
#
_entry.id   AF-A0A2D8RXT5-F1
#
_cell.length_a   1.000
_cell.length_b   1.000
_cell.length_c   1.000
_cell.angle_alpha   90.00
_cell.angle_beta   90.00
_cell.angle_gamma   90.00
#
_symmetry.space_group_name_H-M   'P 1'
#
loop_
_entity.id
_entity.type
_entity.pdbx_description
1 polymer ?
#
loop_
_entity_poly.entity_id
_entity_poly.type
_entity_poly.pdbx_seq_one_letter_code
_entity_poly.pdbx_strand_id
1 'polypeptide(L)'
;MDQSQLIQLLSESAPQFSWLLGAGSSQSAGLPTALDVMWDLKRRYYCREENQKITANDVQNVAVQRKISAYMEAQGFPQPGDPREYSACFEIIFGGDYERQRQYLQATLADSRISLSIGHRVMAAMMSAGLARVVFTTNFDTVIEKALAEVAGKSIAPFHLEGSYAANTALNNDEFPLYVKMHGDFRYQSIKNLSEDLLNQDQELGKCLVSSGNRFGLVVAGYSGRDESVMAELGKVLKGPNPFPHGLFWTTMKGRKPLKAVQDLLAQAKSRGVKAELVEIETFDSLMSRVWRQLPNRPPELTASVNKSADLLVDLPMPAVGKSPPLLRLNGLPITAMPEQCFELAFRVNQEWADLRAAERRAKGALICTKESQVWAWGDEQVIRSTFTSVLSDLKPVEFGEHLGDIASHLHLKGFIEQAIATALQRGLPLIRRSDRSGTSLIVDRHAQSTVALEAVRQCVGGFLHGQIGGLMTTPTQEHPVREQVYWAESIRVDLQRISGRHWLVLSPGVWIWPKWARKDAVAFLDRRCGDRFNKKADALLSAWIALLLPGDRRGVDHELTAFNGAVGPGNPRFVINDRTAFSRKPAR
;
A
#
# COMPACT_ATOMS: atom_id res chain seq x y z
N MET A 1 -11.91 -13.44 -15.85
CA MET A 1 -10.56 -13.90 -15.45
C MET A 1 -10.12 -13.05 -14.28
N ASP A 2 -9.50 -13.65 -13.26
CA ASP A 2 -9.01 -12.89 -12.09
C ASP A 2 -7.52 -12.47 -12.24
N GLN A 3 -7.04 -11.63 -11.35
CA GLN A 3 -5.65 -11.13 -11.36
C GLN A 3 -4.63 -12.26 -11.24
N SER A 4 -4.91 -13.29 -10.46
CA SER A 4 -3.98 -14.42 -10.23
C SER A 4 -3.78 -15.24 -11.49
N GLN A 5 -4.85 -15.49 -12.24
CA GLN A 5 -4.81 -16.17 -13.54
C GLN A 5 -4.00 -15.37 -14.56
N LEU A 6 -4.10 -14.04 -14.57
CA LEU A 6 -3.29 -13.19 -15.46
C LEU A 6 -1.81 -13.26 -15.10
N ILE A 7 -1.50 -13.21 -13.80
CA ILE A 7 -0.12 -13.30 -13.33
C ILE A 7 0.49 -14.65 -13.74
N GLN A 8 -0.22 -15.75 -13.53
CA GLN A 8 0.25 -17.08 -13.91
C GLN A 8 0.52 -17.16 -15.43
N LEU A 9 -0.42 -16.69 -16.26
CA LEU A 9 -0.25 -16.68 -17.71
C LEU A 9 0.96 -15.85 -18.16
N LEU A 10 1.15 -14.66 -17.55
CA LEU A 10 2.30 -13.81 -17.81
C LEU A 10 3.60 -14.46 -17.36
N SER A 11 3.62 -15.17 -16.23
CA SER A 11 4.82 -15.83 -15.72
C SER A 11 5.25 -17.04 -16.56
N GLU A 12 4.30 -17.75 -17.15
CA GLU A 12 4.56 -18.92 -18.01
C GLU A 12 4.99 -18.54 -19.43
N SER A 13 4.55 -17.40 -19.95
CA SER A 13 4.72 -17.05 -21.37
C SER A 13 5.01 -15.56 -21.62
N ALA A 14 5.70 -14.87 -20.69
CA ALA A 14 5.98 -13.43 -20.77
C ALA A 14 6.45 -12.93 -22.16
N PRO A 15 7.41 -13.58 -22.86
CA PRO A 15 7.89 -13.09 -24.16
C PRO A 15 6.85 -13.08 -25.29
N GLN A 16 5.71 -13.78 -25.10
CA GLN A 16 4.60 -13.86 -26.05
C GLN A 16 3.62 -12.69 -25.92
N PHE A 17 3.84 -11.78 -24.96
CA PHE A 17 3.01 -10.61 -24.72
C PHE A 17 3.74 -9.31 -25.04
N SER A 18 3.06 -8.44 -25.80
CA SER A 18 3.37 -7.01 -25.86
C SER A 18 2.59 -6.25 -24.78
N TRP A 19 3.11 -5.08 -24.41
CA TRP A 19 2.51 -4.22 -23.40
C TRP A 19 2.08 -2.89 -24.01
N LEU A 20 0.94 -2.36 -23.57
CA LEU A 20 0.53 -0.97 -23.84
C LEU A 20 0.38 -0.25 -22.50
N LEU A 21 1.27 0.71 -22.25
CA LEU A 21 1.33 1.49 -21.03
C LEU A 21 0.67 2.86 -21.24
N GLY A 22 -0.21 3.25 -20.32
CA GLY A 22 -0.82 4.57 -20.30
C GLY A 22 -0.50 5.35 -19.03
N ALA A 23 -1.04 6.57 -18.90
CA ALA A 23 -0.63 7.50 -17.84
C ALA A 23 -0.86 6.95 -16.42
N GLY A 24 -1.81 6.01 -16.25
CA GLY A 24 -2.06 5.35 -14.98
C GLY A 24 -0.91 4.43 -14.51
N SER A 25 -0.02 3.97 -15.39
CA SER A 25 1.17 3.20 -14.98
C SER A 25 2.23 4.10 -14.35
N SER A 26 2.21 5.41 -14.63
CA SER A 26 3.16 6.40 -14.10
C SER A 26 2.66 7.15 -12.85
N GLN A 27 1.44 6.85 -12.36
CA GLN A 27 0.87 7.54 -11.20
C GLN A 27 1.69 7.32 -9.92
N SER A 28 2.13 6.08 -9.67
CA SER A 28 3.00 5.71 -8.54
C SER A 28 4.39 6.34 -8.63
N ALA A 29 4.80 6.77 -9.83
CA ALA A 29 6.07 7.46 -10.06
C ALA A 29 6.02 8.98 -9.79
N GLY A 30 4.90 9.48 -9.24
CA GLY A 30 4.72 10.90 -8.92
C GLY A 30 4.27 11.76 -10.11
N LEU A 31 3.99 11.15 -11.26
CA LEU A 31 3.49 11.85 -12.44
C LEU A 31 1.95 11.89 -12.45
N PRO A 32 1.35 13.04 -12.79
CA PRO A 32 -0.10 13.17 -12.83
C PRO A 32 -0.70 12.36 -13.99
N THR A 33 -1.83 11.72 -13.75
CA THR A 33 -2.62 11.08 -14.82
C THR A 33 -3.30 12.12 -15.71
N ALA A 34 -3.83 11.71 -16.86
CA ALA A 34 -4.63 12.59 -17.72
C ALA A 34 -5.82 13.24 -16.96
N LEU A 35 -6.43 12.52 -16.02
CA LEU A 35 -7.49 13.07 -15.16
C LEU A 35 -6.94 14.11 -14.17
N ASP A 36 -5.77 13.87 -13.58
CA ASP A 36 -5.14 14.80 -12.64
C ASP A 36 -4.74 16.10 -13.35
N VAL A 37 -4.19 16.00 -14.56
CA VAL A 37 -3.89 17.15 -15.43
C VAL A 37 -5.16 17.92 -15.77
N MET A 38 -6.23 17.23 -16.18
CA MET A 38 -7.50 17.86 -16.48
C MET A 38 -8.07 18.62 -15.28
N TRP A 39 -8.05 18.01 -14.09
CA TRP A 39 -8.53 18.65 -12.86
C TRP A 39 -7.63 19.81 -12.42
N ASP A 40 -6.31 19.72 -12.61
CA ASP A 40 -5.38 20.83 -12.35
C ASP A 40 -5.66 22.01 -13.29
N LEU A 41 -5.87 21.75 -14.58
CA LEU A 41 -6.28 22.76 -15.56
C LEU A 41 -7.62 23.39 -15.19
N LYS A 42 -8.62 22.56 -14.86
CA LYS A 42 -9.93 23.05 -14.43
C LYS A 42 -9.85 23.93 -13.19
N ARG A 43 -9.09 23.49 -12.19
CA ARG A 43 -8.86 24.26 -10.96
C ARG A 43 -8.19 25.60 -11.28
N ARG A 44 -7.14 25.62 -12.11
CA ARG A 44 -6.44 26.87 -12.47
C ARG A 44 -7.33 27.84 -13.22
N TYR A 45 -8.12 27.35 -14.17
CA TYR A 45 -9.07 28.17 -14.91
C TYR A 45 -10.13 28.76 -13.97
N TYR A 46 -10.78 27.93 -13.14
CA TYR A 46 -11.75 28.38 -12.16
C TYR A 46 -11.18 29.42 -11.18
N CYS A 47 -10.00 29.15 -10.60
CA CYS A 47 -9.35 30.08 -9.68
C CYS A 47 -9.01 31.43 -10.32
N ARG A 48 -8.69 31.44 -11.62
CA ARG A 48 -8.39 32.66 -12.38
C ARG A 48 -9.65 33.50 -12.62
N GLU A 49 -10.72 32.87 -13.11
CA GLU A 49 -11.94 33.60 -13.48
C GLU A 49 -12.75 34.04 -12.24
N GLU A 50 -12.86 33.20 -11.22
CA GLU A 50 -13.65 33.47 -10.01
C GLU A 50 -12.85 34.12 -8.88
N ASN A 51 -11.56 34.39 -9.11
CA ASN A 51 -10.61 34.97 -8.15
C ASN A 51 -10.63 34.26 -6.77
N GLN A 52 -10.75 32.93 -6.78
CA GLN A 52 -10.77 32.09 -5.57
C GLN A 52 -9.47 31.30 -5.44
N LYS A 53 -9.08 31.00 -4.19
CA LYS A 53 -7.93 30.11 -3.90
C LYS A 53 -8.43 28.73 -3.51
N ILE A 54 -8.43 27.82 -4.48
CA ILE A 54 -8.68 26.38 -4.27
C ILE A 54 -7.34 25.66 -4.35
N THR A 55 -7.01 24.86 -3.34
CA THR A 55 -5.78 24.05 -3.31
C THR A 55 -5.98 22.71 -4.01
N ALA A 56 -4.89 21.99 -4.29
CA ALA A 56 -4.95 20.65 -4.91
C ALA A 56 -5.72 19.64 -4.03
N ASN A 57 -5.64 19.76 -2.70
CA ASN A 57 -6.33 18.87 -1.77
C ASN A 57 -7.84 19.11 -1.76
N ASP A 58 -8.29 20.34 -1.99
CA ASP A 58 -9.72 20.69 -2.01
C ASP A 58 -10.45 20.02 -3.19
N VAL A 59 -9.74 19.77 -4.30
CA VAL A 59 -10.27 19.07 -5.48
C VAL A 59 -10.59 17.60 -5.20
N GLN A 60 -10.15 17.03 -4.07
CA GLN A 60 -10.58 15.70 -3.63
C GLN A 60 -11.99 15.68 -3.03
N ASN A 61 -12.55 16.84 -2.66
CA ASN A 61 -13.90 16.95 -2.11
C ASN A 61 -14.95 16.97 -3.24
N VAL A 62 -15.91 16.04 -3.17
CA VAL A 62 -17.00 15.90 -4.16
C VAL A 62 -17.82 17.19 -4.33
N ALA A 63 -18.03 17.96 -3.25
CA ALA A 63 -18.77 19.22 -3.32
C ALA A 63 -18.00 20.28 -4.13
N VAL A 64 -16.67 20.34 -3.98
CA VAL A 64 -15.78 21.24 -4.72
C VAL A 64 -15.71 20.83 -6.19
N GLN A 65 -15.60 19.52 -6.47
CA GLN A 65 -15.66 19.00 -7.83
C GLN A 65 -16.96 19.38 -8.54
N ARG A 66 -18.11 19.22 -7.87
CA ARG A 66 -19.42 19.63 -8.42
C ARG A 66 -19.48 21.13 -8.72
N LYS A 67 -18.96 21.97 -7.82
CA LYS A 67 -18.91 23.42 -8.01
C LYS A 67 -18.08 23.80 -9.23
N ILE A 68 -16.86 23.25 -9.35
CA ILE A 68 -15.98 23.52 -10.49
C ILE A 68 -16.60 22.98 -11.78
N SER A 69 -17.13 21.76 -11.79
CA SER A 69 -17.76 21.17 -12.98
C SER A 69 -18.96 21.98 -13.46
N ALA A 70 -19.85 22.40 -12.56
CA ALA A 70 -21.02 23.22 -12.93
C ALA A 70 -20.60 24.57 -13.54
N TYR A 71 -19.53 25.19 -13.02
CA TYR A 71 -18.96 26.39 -13.62
C TYR A 71 -18.37 26.11 -15.01
N MET A 72 -17.62 25.02 -15.16
CA MET A 72 -17.05 24.64 -16.46
C MET A 72 -18.11 24.39 -17.52
N GLU A 73 -19.19 23.68 -17.17
CA GLU A 73 -20.32 23.46 -18.08
C GLU A 73 -20.97 24.79 -18.51
N ALA A 74 -21.11 25.74 -17.58
CA ALA A 74 -21.63 27.08 -17.90
C ALA A 74 -20.71 27.88 -18.85
N GLN A 75 -19.40 27.61 -18.83
CA GLN A 75 -18.42 28.21 -19.74
C GLN A 75 -18.25 27.44 -21.06
N GLY A 76 -19.10 26.43 -21.34
CA GLY A 76 -19.10 25.68 -22.59
C GLY A 76 -18.15 24.48 -22.64
N PHE A 77 -17.57 24.06 -21.50
CA PHE A 77 -16.81 22.81 -21.44
C PHE A 77 -17.76 21.60 -21.51
N PRO A 78 -17.33 20.47 -22.08
CA PRO A 78 -18.13 19.24 -22.09
C PRO A 78 -18.47 18.74 -20.68
N GLN A 79 -19.59 18.03 -20.58
CA GLN A 79 -20.03 17.42 -19.32
C GLN A 79 -19.00 16.40 -18.78
N PRO A 80 -18.88 16.26 -17.44
CA PRO A 80 -18.00 15.27 -16.83
C PRO A 80 -18.26 13.86 -17.37
N GLY A 81 -17.23 13.24 -17.93
CA GLY A 81 -17.30 11.90 -18.51
C GLY A 81 -17.49 11.85 -20.03
N ASP A 82 -17.66 13.00 -20.71
CA ASP A 82 -17.57 13.06 -22.18
C ASP A 82 -16.16 12.61 -22.62
N PRO A 83 -16.01 11.72 -23.61
CA PRO A 83 -14.71 11.33 -24.15
C PRO A 83 -13.84 12.51 -24.60
N ARG A 84 -14.47 13.59 -25.09
CA ARG A 84 -13.81 14.80 -25.60
C ARG A 84 -13.42 15.79 -24.51
N GLU A 85 -13.84 15.57 -23.26
CA GLU A 85 -13.63 16.49 -22.13
C GLU A 85 -12.15 16.85 -21.95
N TYR A 86 -11.25 15.87 -22.09
CA TYR A 86 -9.81 16.09 -21.96
C TYR A 86 -9.28 17.02 -23.06
N SER A 87 -9.53 16.70 -24.33
CA SER A 87 -9.05 17.49 -25.47
C SER A 87 -9.67 18.88 -25.48
N ALA A 88 -10.98 18.99 -25.22
CA ALA A 88 -11.69 20.26 -25.13
C ALA A 88 -11.14 21.15 -23.99
N CYS A 89 -10.71 20.57 -22.86
CA CYS A 89 -10.06 21.35 -21.81
C CYS A 89 -8.80 22.06 -22.30
N PHE A 90 -7.97 21.41 -23.12
CA PHE A 90 -6.78 22.04 -23.68
C PHE A 90 -7.14 23.10 -24.72
N GLU A 91 -8.06 22.79 -25.63
CA GLU A 91 -8.51 23.72 -26.67
C GLU A 91 -9.12 25.00 -26.08
N ILE A 92 -9.97 24.89 -25.06
CA ILE A 92 -10.63 26.06 -24.45
C ILE A 92 -9.66 26.88 -23.60
N ILE A 93 -8.74 26.23 -22.85
CA ILE A 93 -7.86 26.92 -21.90
C ILE A 93 -6.66 27.57 -22.59
N PHE A 94 -6.08 26.90 -23.59
CA PHE A 94 -4.88 27.37 -24.29
C PHE A 94 -5.20 27.96 -25.67
N GLY A 95 -6.32 27.60 -26.30
CA GLY A 95 -6.64 28.06 -27.65
C GLY A 95 -5.56 27.62 -28.65
N GLY A 96 -5.00 28.59 -29.39
CA GLY A 96 -3.86 28.40 -30.29
C GLY A 96 -2.48 28.66 -29.66
N ASP A 97 -2.41 28.96 -28.36
CA ASP A 97 -1.15 29.24 -27.66
C ASP A 97 -0.44 27.95 -27.24
N TYR A 98 0.12 27.27 -28.25
CA TYR A 98 0.83 25.99 -28.09
C TYR A 98 2.11 26.12 -27.26
N GLU A 99 2.71 27.32 -27.18
CA GLU A 99 3.91 27.55 -26.39
C GLU A 99 3.60 27.60 -24.88
N ARG A 100 2.47 28.21 -24.50
CA ARG A 100 2.01 28.18 -23.12
C ARG A 100 1.56 26.78 -22.68
N GLN A 101 0.90 26.04 -23.58
CA GLN A 101 0.62 24.63 -23.36
C GLN A 101 1.92 23.84 -23.15
N ARG A 102 2.97 24.22 -23.90
CA ARG A 102 4.32 23.66 -23.81
C ARG A 102 4.98 23.78 -22.47
N GLN A 103 5.05 25.00 -21.99
CA GLN A 103 5.64 25.29 -20.69
C GLN A 103 4.87 24.59 -19.57
N TYR A 104 3.53 24.50 -19.69
CA TYR A 104 2.70 23.82 -18.70
C TYR A 104 3.01 22.32 -18.58
N LEU A 105 2.98 21.52 -19.67
CA LEU A 105 3.26 20.09 -19.51
C LEU A 105 4.74 19.82 -19.24
N GLN A 106 5.68 20.60 -19.76
CA GLN A 106 7.09 20.47 -19.39
C GLN A 106 7.29 20.65 -17.87
N ALA A 107 6.66 21.65 -17.26
CA ALA A 107 6.73 21.87 -15.82
C ALA A 107 5.97 20.79 -15.03
N THR A 108 4.89 20.25 -15.59
CA THR A 108 4.02 19.27 -14.93
C THR A 108 4.60 17.85 -14.97
N LEU A 109 5.23 17.48 -16.09
CA LEU A 109 5.88 16.20 -16.37
C LEU A 109 7.40 16.27 -16.24
N ALA A 110 7.91 17.26 -15.50
CA ALA A 110 9.33 17.49 -15.34
C ALA A 110 10.04 16.26 -14.75
N ASP A 111 11.19 15.95 -15.34
CA ASP A 111 12.06 14.84 -14.96
C ASP A 111 12.46 14.81 -13.49
N SER A 112 12.51 15.98 -12.83
CA SER A 112 12.83 16.12 -11.40
C SER A 112 11.73 15.62 -10.46
N ARG A 113 10.52 15.36 -10.97
CA ARG A 113 9.39 14.82 -10.20
C ARG A 113 9.25 13.30 -10.30
N ILE A 114 10.04 12.67 -11.16
CA ILE A 114 9.96 11.24 -11.43
C ILE A 114 10.66 10.48 -10.30
N SER A 115 9.89 9.71 -9.54
CA SER A 115 10.41 8.65 -8.67
C SER A 115 10.20 7.31 -9.36
N LEU A 116 11.25 6.53 -9.61
CA LEU A 116 11.09 5.23 -10.28
C LEU A 116 10.33 4.26 -9.37
N SER A 117 9.08 3.96 -9.74
CA SER A 117 8.25 2.99 -9.02
C SER A 117 8.78 1.57 -9.22
N ILE A 118 8.36 0.65 -8.33
CA ILE A 118 8.65 -0.78 -8.48
C ILE A 118 8.11 -1.33 -9.80
N GLY A 119 6.97 -0.82 -10.29
CA GLY A 119 6.37 -1.25 -11.54
C GLY A 119 7.28 -0.97 -12.74
N HIS A 120 7.84 0.25 -12.83
CA HIS A 120 8.76 0.62 -13.91
C HIS A 120 10.08 -0.13 -13.82
N ARG A 121 10.61 -0.34 -12.60
CA ARG A 121 11.83 -1.12 -12.39
C ARG A 121 11.67 -2.57 -12.86
N VAL A 122 10.55 -3.20 -12.51
CA VAL A 122 10.23 -4.54 -12.99
C VAL A 122 10.09 -4.56 -14.51
N MET A 123 9.38 -3.58 -15.10
CA MET A 123 9.23 -3.50 -16.56
C MET A 123 10.59 -3.40 -17.25
N ALA A 124 11.47 -2.52 -16.76
CA ALA A 124 12.85 -2.40 -17.25
C ALA A 124 13.64 -3.71 -17.13
N ALA A 125 13.54 -4.41 -15.98
CA ALA A 125 14.17 -5.71 -15.81
C ALA A 125 13.63 -6.75 -16.81
N MET A 126 12.31 -6.79 -17.02
CA MET A 126 11.68 -7.69 -17.99
C MET A 126 12.12 -7.38 -19.42
N MET A 127 12.22 -6.10 -19.79
CA MET A 127 12.73 -5.69 -21.11
C MET A 127 14.19 -6.12 -21.29
N SER A 128 15.05 -5.88 -20.30
CA SER A 128 16.47 -6.27 -20.37
C SER A 128 16.67 -7.79 -20.40
N ALA A 129 15.78 -8.55 -19.75
CA ALA A 129 15.80 -10.01 -19.74
C ALA A 129 15.11 -10.66 -20.97
N GLY A 130 14.60 -9.88 -21.92
CA GLY A 130 13.89 -10.40 -23.10
C GLY A 130 12.51 -11.00 -22.78
N LEU A 131 11.97 -10.72 -21.60
CA LEU A 131 10.65 -11.15 -21.12
C LEU A 131 9.55 -10.18 -21.52
N ALA A 132 9.88 -8.91 -21.74
CA ALA A 132 9.00 -7.91 -22.35
C ALA A 132 9.64 -7.43 -23.66
N ARG A 133 9.33 -8.11 -24.76
CA ARG A 133 9.96 -7.87 -26.07
C ARG A 133 9.47 -6.59 -26.74
N VAL A 134 8.18 -6.28 -26.59
CA VAL A 134 7.56 -5.12 -27.23
C VAL A 134 6.75 -4.34 -26.20
N VAL A 135 7.06 -3.06 -26.05
CA VAL A 135 6.35 -2.14 -25.15
C VAL A 135 5.93 -0.90 -25.94
N PHE A 136 4.63 -0.68 -26.02
CA PHE A 136 4.02 0.54 -26.49
C PHE A 136 3.67 1.44 -25.31
N THR A 137 3.75 2.75 -25.49
CA THR A 137 3.26 3.71 -24.51
C THR A 137 2.56 4.89 -25.17
N THR A 138 1.54 5.40 -24.49
CA THR A 138 0.93 6.71 -24.83
C THR A 138 1.49 7.83 -23.96
N ASN A 139 2.45 7.52 -23.07
CA ASN A 139 3.04 8.49 -22.16
C ASN A 139 4.19 9.23 -22.83
N PHE A 140 4.28 10.53 -22.57
CA PHE A 140 5.37 11.39 -23.03
C PHE A 140 6.58 11.36 -22.09
N ASP A 141 6.41 10.79 -20.89
CA ASP A 141 7.46 10.74 -19.87
C ASP A 141 8.65 9.84 -20.29
N THR A 142 9.77 9.99 -19.58
CA THR A 142 11.01 9.22 -19.79
C THR A 142 11.18 8.12 -18.74
N VAL A 143 10.10 7.72 -18.06
CA VAL A 143 10.20 6.87 -16.85
C VAL A 143 10.74 5.47 -17.18
N ILE A 144 10.32 4.89 -18.31
CA ILE A 144 10.79 3.56 -18.73
C ILE A 144 12.26 3.62 -19.15
N GLU A 145 12.66 4.66 -19.87
CA GLU A 145 14.04 4.89 -20.29
C GLU A 145 14.97 5.03 -19.08
N LYS A 146 14.58 5.83 -18.09
CA LYS A 146 15.30 5.97 -16.82
C LYS A 146 15.34 4.68 -16.04
N ALA A 147 14.22 3.96 -15.99
CA ALA A 147 14.17 2.66 -15.31
C ALA A 147 15.13 1.67 -15.96
N LEU A 148 15.24 1.64 -17.28
CA LEU A 148 16.16 0.75 -17.99
C LEU A 148 17.63 1.14 -17.75
N ALA A 149 17.93 2.44 -17.77
CA ALA A 149 19.25 2.95 -17.47
C ALA A 149 19.68 2.60 -16.04
N GLU A 150 18.79 2.75 -15.06
CA GLU A 150 19.10 2.48 -13.66
C GLU A 150 19.15 0.98 -13.33
N VAL A 151 18.21 0.19 -13.84
CA VAL A 151 18.07 -1.23 -13.48
C VAL A 151 19.05 -2.12 -14.23
N ALA A 152 19.26 -1.84 -15.52
CA ALA A 152 20.04 -2.68 -16.41
C ALA A 152 21.34 -2.03 -16.91
N GLY A 153 21.60 -0.75 -16.58
CA GLY A 153 22.75 -0.01 -17.14
C GLY A 153 22.66 0.18 -18.66
N LYS A 154 21.47 -0.02 -19.26
CA LYS A 154 21.24 0.05 -20.71
C LYS A 154 20.44 1.30 -21.03
N SER A 155 20.87 2.02 -22.07
CA SER A 155 20.04 3.05 -22.68
C SER A 155 19.15 2.43 -23.75
N ILE A 156 17.91 2.90 -23.86
CA ILE A 156 17.00 2.58 -24.97
C ILE A 156 16.58 3.88 -25.63
N ALA A 157 16.72 3.95 -26.94
CA ALA A 157 16.13 5.02 -27.73
C ALA A 157 14.69 4.61 -28.08
N PRO A 158 13.65 5.32 -27.61
CA PRO A 158 12.28 5.02 -28.03
C PRO A 158 12.13 5.27 -29.52
N PHE A 159 11.47 4.36 -30.23
CA PHE A 159 10.93 4.70 -31.54
C PHE A 159 9.80 5.71 -31.37
N HIS A 160 9.91 6.82 -32.08
CA HIS A 160 8.95 7.91 -32.12
C HIS A 160 8.70 8.30 -33.59
N LEU A 161 7.90 9.34 -33.82
CA LEU A 161 7.53 9.82 -35.16
C LEU A 161 8.76 10.04 -36.07
N GLU A 162 9.83 10.63 -35.53
CA GLU A 162 11.15 10.66 -36.17
C GLU A 162 11.80 9.25 -36.08
N GLY A 163 11.58 8.43 -37.11
CA GLY A 163 12.05 7.04 -37.17
C GLY A 163 10.96 5.97 -37.18
N SER A 164 9.69 6.36 -37.40
CA SER A 164 8.54 5.45 -37.45
C SER A 164 8.69 4.25 -38.39
N TYR A 165 9.29 4.45 -39.57
CA TYR A 165 9.59 3.38 -40.54
C TYR A 165 10.55 2.31 -39.98
N ALA A 166 11.45 2.69 -39.08
CA ALA A 166 12.39 1.77 -38.46
C ALA A 166 11.71 0.90 -37.39
N ALA A 167 10.60 1.32 -36.80
CA ALA A 167 9.91 0.55 -35.75
C ALA A 167 9.33 -0.77 -36.27
N ASN A 168 8.64 -0.73 -37.42
CA ASN A 168 8.07 -1.93 -38.03
C ASN A 168 9.18 -2.84 -38.62
N THR A 169 10.27 -2.25 -39.10
CA THR A 169 11.46 -2.98 -39.56
C THR A 169 12.15 -3.71 -38.41
N ALA A 170 12.42 -3.02 -37.30
CA ALA A 170 12.98 -3.60 -36.08
C ALA A 170 12.09 -4.72 -35.53
N LEU A 171 10.76 -4.54 -35.54
CA LEU A 171 9.82 -5.59 -35.18
C LEU A 171 9.99 -6.81 -36.08
N ASN A 172 10.02 -6.64 -37.41
CA ASN A 172 10.14 -7.74 -38.37
C ASN A 172 11.50 -8.45 -38.32
N ASN A 173 12.56 -7.74 -37.92
CA ASN A 173 13.91 -8.28 -37.76
C ASN A 173 14.17 -8.89 -36.37
N ASP A 174 13.18 -8.91 -35.47
CA ASP A 174 13.32 -9.38 -34.08
C ASP A 174 14.39 -8.61 -33.26
N GLU A 175 14.52 -7.30 -33.51
CA GLU A 175 15.40 -6.38 -32.78
C GLU A 175 14.74 -5.96 -31.46
N PHE A 176 14.90 -6.79 -30.42
CA PHE A 176 14.30 -6.58 -29.08
C PHE A 176 15.33 -6.09 -28.03
N PRO A 177 14.90 -5.36 -26.98
CA PRO A 177 13.54 -4.91 -26.71
C PRO A 177 13.11 -3.71 -27.56
N LEU A 178 11.91 -3.78 -28.11
CA LEU A 178 11.27 -2.72 -28.89
C LEU A 178 10.43 -1.83 -27.98
N TYR A 179 10.74 -0.54 -27.93
CA TYR A 179 9.97 0.46 -27.16
C TYR A 179 9.46 1.54 -28.09
N VAL A 180 8.14 1.69 -28.18
CA VAL A 180 7.46 2.55 -29.16
C VAL A 180 6.53 3.53 -28.44
N LYS A 181 6.69 4.82 -28.71
CA LYS A 181 5.76 5.86 -28.23
C LYS A 181 4.75 6.15 -29.33
N MET A 182 3.48 5.77 -29.12
CA MET A 182 2.42 5.85 -30.14
C MET A 182 2.15 7.27 -30.59
N HIS A 183 2.28 8.23 -29.66
CA HIS A 183 2.41 9.63 -29.98
C HIS A 183 3.86 9.96 -29.68
N GLY A 184 4.63 10.36 -30.70
CA GLY A 184 6.03 10.75 -30.51
C GLY A 184 6.17 11.90 -29.49
N ASP A 185 7.35 12.51 -29.39
CA ASP A 185 7.59 13.70 -28.56
C ASP A 185 6.84 14.97 -29.06
N PHE A 186 5.63 14.81 -29.61
CA PHE A 186 4.68 15.86 -29.95
C PHE A 186 3.94 16.34 -28.70
N ARG A 187 4.74 17.04 -27.91
CA ARG A 187 4.48 18.40 -27.49
C ARG A 187 3.57 19.22 -28.44
N TYR A 188 2.25 19.03 -28.40
CA TYR A 188 1.24 20.10 -28.60
C TYR A 188 0.61 20.33 -29.99
N GLN A 189 0.17 19.33 -30.76
CA GLN A 189 -0.80 19.59 -31.84
C GLN A 189 -1.91 18.55 -31.84
N SER A 190 -3.16 19.00 -32.05
CA SER A 190 -4.27 18.07 -32.32
C SER A 190 -3.97 17.30 -33.60
N ILE A 191 -4.38 16.03 -33.67
CA ILE A 191 -4.22 15.18 -34.86
C ILE A 191 -4.78 15.86 -36.13
N LYS A 192 -5.76 16.76 -35.97
CA LYS A 192 -6.37 17.52 -37.07
C LYS A 192 -5.46 18.60 -37.66
N ASN A 193 -4.36 18.94 -36.99
CA ASN A 193 -3.43 20.03 -37.37
C ASN A 193 -2.01 19.52 -37.72
N LEU A 194 -1.85 18.21 -37.92
CA LEU A 194 -0.57 17.62 -38.30
C LEU A 194 -0.25 17.92 -39.77
N SER A 195 1.03 18.18 -40.08
CA SER A 195 1.49 18.18 -41.47
C SER A 195 1.34 16.79 -42.09
N GLU A 196 1.24 16.70 -43.41
CA GLU A 196 1.08 15.42 -44.13
C GLU A 196 2.16 14.39 -43.77
N ASP A 197 3.41 14.84 -43.56
CA ASP A 197 4.52 13.99 -43.15
C ASP A 197 4.30 13.35 -41.76
N LEU A 198 3.72 14.09 -40.82
CA LEU A 198 3.45 13.59 -39.46
C LEU A 198 2.28 12.62 -39.44
N LEU A 199 1.26 12.84 -40.28
CA LEU A 199 0.17 11.88 -40.49
C LEU A 199 0.70 10.55 -41.06
N ASN A 200 1.64 10.61 -42.01
CA ASN A 200 2.26 9.41 -42.56
C ASN A 200 3.10 8.68 -41.51
N GLN A 201 3.86 9.40 -40.69
CA GLN A 201 4.66 8.78 -39.63
C GLN A 201 3.79 8.14 -38.52
N ASP A 202 2.66 8.76 -38.17
CA ASP A 202 1.68 8.21 -37.23
C ASP A 202 1.06 6.91 -37.75
N GLN A 203 0.74 6.87 -39.06
CA GLN A 203 0.27 5.66 -39.72
C GLN A 203 1.30 4.51 -39.66
N GLU A 204 2.60 4.79 -39.80
CA GLU A 204 3.65 3.77 -39.69
C GLU A 204 3.78 3.20 -38.27
N LEU A 205 3.67 4.04 -37.24
CA LEU A 205 3.61 3.58 -35.85
C LEU A 205 2.35 2.73 -35.59
N GLY A 206 1.21 3.16 -36.14
CA GLY A 206 -0.03 2.38 -36.13
C GLY A 206 0.15 1.01 -36.79
N LYS A 207 0.82 0.94 -37.95
CA LYS A 207 1.16 -0.33 -38.62
C LYS A 207 2.02 -1.22 -37.72
N CYS A 208 3.00 -0.67 -37.01
CA CYS A 208 3.82 -1.44 -36.07
C CYS A 208 2.97 -2.04 -34.93
N LEU A 209 2.04 -1.27 -34.35
CA LEU A 209 1.09 -1.77 -33.35
C LEU A 209 0.22 -2.89 -33.93
N VAL A 210 -0.27 -2.72 -35.17
CA VAL A 210 -1.07 -3.74 -35.86
C VAL A 210 -0.26 -5.02 -36.11
N SER A 211 0.97 -4.91 -36.62
CA SER A 211 1.88 -6.04 -36.82
C SER A 211 2.18 -6.76 -35.51
N SER A 212 2.46 -6.02 -34.43
CA SER A 212 2.71 -6.59 -33.10
C SER A 212 1.49 -7.33 -32.57
N GLY A 213 0.30 -6.73 -32.70
CA GLY A 213 -0.97 -7.36 -32.28
C GLY A 213 -1.32 -8.64 -33.05
N ASN A 214 -0.76 -8.87 -34.25
CA ASN A 214 -0.92 -10.13 -34.97
C ASN A 214 0.11 -11.21 -34.59
N ARG A 215 1.17 -10.84 -33.85
CA ARG A 215 2.27 -11.72 -33.44
C ARG A 215 2.25 -12.06 -31.95
N PHE A 216 1.79 -11.13 -31.11
CA PHE A 216 1.83 -11.21 -29.66
C PHE A 216 0.42 -11.06 -29.07
N GLY A 217 0.21 -11.60 -27.87
CA GLY A 217 -0.90 -11.13 -27.02
C GLY A 217 -0.63 -9.72 -26.53
N LEU A 218 -1.65 -9.01 -26.07
CA LEU A 218 -1.51 -7.64 -25.58
C LEU A 218 -1.99 -7.50 -24.14
N VAL A 219 -1.14 -6.94 -23.28
CA VAL A 219 -1.52 -6.50 -21.92
C VAL A 219 -1.57 -4.98 -21.87
N VAL A 220 -2.75 -4.44 -21.58
CA VAL A 220 -2.99 -3.01 -21.47
C VAL A 220 -3.01 -2.61 -19.99
N ALA A 221 -2.09 -1.72 -19.59
CA ALA A 221 -1.94 -1.28 -18.21
C ALA A 221 -1.87 0.25 -18.09
N GLY A 222 -2.70 0.81 -17.21
CA GLY A 222 -2.74 2.26 -16.97
C GLY A 222 -3.30 3.11 -18.11
N TYR A 223 -3.78 2.49 -19.20
CA TYR A 223 -4.40 3.17 -20.33
C TYR A 223 -5.93 3.13 -20.20
N SER A 224 -6.57 4.29 -20.43
CA SER A 224 -8.01 4.47 -20.20
C SER A 224 -8.88 4.17 -21.43
N GLY A 225 -8.30 4.09 -22.63
CA GLY A 225 -9.04 3.95 -23.89
C GLY A 225 -9.70 5.24 -24.38
N ARG A 226 -9.19 6.41 -23.95
CA ARG A 226 -9.70 7.73 -24.37
C ARG A 226 -9.17 8.20 -25.72
N ASP A 227 -8.02 7.67 -26.16
CA ASP A 227 -7.43 8.08 -27.42
C ASP A 227 -8.06 7.31 -28.59
N GLU A 228 -8.82 8.01 -29.41
CA GLU A 228 -9.53 7.41 -30.55
C GLU A 228 -8.58 6.81 -31.59
N SER A 229 -7.38 7.38 -31.77
CA SER A 229 -6.41 6.88 -32.76
C SER A 229 -5.85 5.52 -32.34
N VAL A 230 -5.40 5.40 -31.09
CA VAL A 230 -4.89 4.13 -30.53
C VAL A 230 -6.00 3.08 -30.51
N MET A 231 -7.23 3.46 -30.12
CA MET A 231 -8.37 2.54 -30.13
C MET A 231 -8.73 2.08 -31.56
N ALA A 232 -8.59 2.96 -32.56
CA ALA A 232 -8.79 2.60 -33.96
C ALA A 232 -7.74 1.59 -34.45
N GLU A 233 -6.45 1.77 -34.10
CA GLU A 233 -5.40 0.80 -34.43
C GLU A 233 -5.62 -0.56 -33.77
N LEU A 234 -6.02 -0.59 -32.49
CA LEU A 234 -6.42 -1.84 -31.82
C LEU A 234 -7.62 -2.50 -32.52
N GLY A 235 -8.57 -1.70 -33.00
CA GLY A 235 -9.68 -2.18 -33.83
C GLY A 235 -9.23 -2.75 -35.18
N LYS A 236 -8.18 -2.20 -35.79
CA LYS A 236 -7.58 -2.74 -37.03
C LYS A 236 -6.91 -4.10 -36.78
N VAL A 237 -6.26 -4.30 -35.62
CA VAL A 237 -5.72 -5.63 -35.24
C VAL A 237 -6.82 -6.68 -35.30
N LEU A 238 -7.99 -6.41 -34.73
CA LEU A 238 -9.13 -7.34 -34.69
C LEU A 238 -9.70 -7.70 -36.08
N LYS A 239 -9.43 -6.89 -37.10
CA LYS A 239 -9.79 -7.17 -38.50
C LYS A 239 -8.74 -8.03 -39.21
N GLY A 240 -7.56 -8.20 -38.62
CA GLY A 240 -6.48 -9.02 -39.14
C GLY A 240 -6.78 -10.52 -39.09
N PRO A 241 -5.94 -11.35 -39.74
CA PRO A 241 -6.13 -12.78 -39.84
C PRO A 241 -5.88 -13.53 -38.52
N ASN A 242 -5.01 -13.01 -37.65
CA ASN A 242 -4.62 -13.65 -36.39
C ASN A 242 -4.54 -12.63 -35.23
N PRO A 243 -5.67 -12.04 -34.81
CA PRO A 243 -5.66 -10.98 -33.80
C PRO A 243 -5.29 -11.53 -32.41
N PHE A 244 -4.28 -10.94 -31.79
CA PHE A 244 -3.83 -11.21 -30.42
C PHE A 244 -3.74 -12.71 -30.09
N PRO A 245 -2.84 -13.48 -30.72
CA PRO A 245 -2.79 -14.94 -30.61
C PRO A 245 -2.69 -15.48 -29.18
N HIS A 246 -2.11 -14.70 -28.25
CA HIS A 246 -1.97 -15.07 -26.83
C HIS A 246 -3.01 -14.39 -25.91
N GLY A 247 -3.95 -13.64 -26.48
CA GLY A 247 -5.04 -12.97 -25.77
C GLY A 247 -4.88 -11.46 -25.63
N LEU A 248 -5.98 -10.80 -25.27
CA LEU A 248 -6.07 -9.36 -25.03
C LEU A 248 -6.51 -9.12 -23.57
N PHE A 249 -5.60 -8.66 -22.72
CA PHE A 249 -5.87 -8.46 -21.31
C PHE A 249 -5.86 -6.98 -20.97
N TRP A 250 -7.03 -6.45 -20.62
CA TRP A 250 -7.17 -5.06 -20.24
C TRP A 250 -7.24 -4.94 -18.72
N THR A 251 -6.26 -4.25 -18.12
CA THR A 251 -6.24 -4.09 -16.66
C THR A 251 -6.96 -2.82 -16.23
N THR A 252 -7.71 -2.89 -15.13
CA THR A 252 -8.41 -1.75 -14.52
C THR A 252 -8.29 -1.79 -13.01
N MET A 253 -8.36 -0.63 -12.35
CA MET A 253 -8.38 -0.56 -10.89
C MET A 253 -9.71 -1.13 -10.37
N LYS A 254 -9.66 -1.88 -9.26
CA LYS A 254 -10.84 -2.50 -8.65
C LYS A 254 -11.98 -1.49 -8.46
N GLY A 255 -13.18 -1.82 -8.94
CA GLY A 255 -14.37 -0.97 -8.81
C GLY A 255 -14.47 0.20 -9.81
N ARG A 256 -13.51 0.35 -10.75
CA ARG A 256 -13.64 1.28 -11.87
C ARG A 256 -14.21 0.61 -13.10
N LYS A 257 -15.28 1.18 -13.65
CA LYS A 257 -15.87 0.73 -14.92
C LYS A 257 -15.02 1.25 -16.10
N PRO A 258 -14.67 0.39 -17.08
CA PRO A 258 -13.98 0.83 -18.29
C PRO A 258 -14.91 1.64 -19.20
N LEU A 259 -14.33 2.47 -20.07
CA LEU A 259 -15.09 3.24 -21.06
C LEU A 259 -15.82 2.32 -22.05
N LYS A 260 -16.90 2.84 -22.64
CA LYS A 260 -17.72 2.09 -23.60
C LYS A 260 -16.89 1.55 -24.78
N ALA A 261 -15.98 2.37 -25.32
CA ALA A 261 -15.06 1.97 -26.39
C ALA A 261 -14.22 0.73 -26.03
N VAL A 262 -13.75 0.63 -24.77
CA VAL A 262 -12.99 -0.53 -24.28
C VAL A 262 -13.89 -1.76 -24.14
N GLN A 263 -15.10 -1.58 -23.63
CA GLN A 263 -16.07 -2.68 -23.53
C GLN A 263 -16.42 -3.24 -24.92
N ASP A 264 -16.62 -2.36 -25.89
CA ASP A 264 -16.93 -2.73 -27.27
C ASP A 264 -15.74 -3.42 -27.95
N LEU A 265 -14.51 -2.94 -27.72
CA LEU A 265 -13.28 -3.60 -28.20
C LEU A 265 -13.16 -5.02 -27.65
N LEU A 266 -13.33 -5.20 -26.34
CA LEU A 266 -13.26 -6.51 -25.70
C LEU A 266 -14.36 -7.46 -26.21
N ALA A 267 -15.58 -6.95 -26.41
CA ALA A 267 -16.68 -7.73 -26.97
C ALA A 267 -16.40 -8.15 -28.42
N GLN A 268 -15.89 -7.24 -29.25
CA GLN A 268 -15.46 -7.54 -30.62
C GLN A 268 -14.35 -8.59 -30.64
N ALA A 269 -13.35 -8.47 -29.77
CA ALA A 269 -12.27 -9.46 -29.66
C ALA A 269 -12.82 -10.86 -29.29
N LYS A 270 -13.74 -10.95 -28.32
CA LYS A 270 -14.41 -12.22 -27.97
C LYS A 270 -15.17 -12.82 -29.15
N SER A 271 -15.90 -12.01 -29.93
CA SER A 271 -16.62 -12.49 -31.13
C SER A 271 -15.72 -13.05 -32.23
N ARG A 272 -14.45 -12.63 -32.25
CA ARG A 272 -13.41 -13.11 -33.17
C ARG A 272 -12.65 -14.34 -32.63
N GLY A 273 -13.04 -14.88 -31.48
CA GLY A 273 -12.38 -16.02 -30.84
C GLY A 273 -11.12 -15.67 -30.05
N VAL A 274 -10.82 -14.38 -29.86
CA VAL A 274 -9.69 -13.93 -29.04
C VAL A 274 -10.04 -14.09 -27.56
N LYS A 275 -9.10 -14.63 -26.77
CA LYS A 275 -9.21 -14.62 -25.30
C LYS A 275 -9.02 -13.19 -24.80
N ALA A 276 -10.12 -12.44 -24.71
CA ALA A 276 -10.12 -11.05 -24.28
C ALA A 276 -10.77 -10.89 -22.91
N GLU A 277 -10.08 -10.34 -21.92
CA GLU A 277 -10.62 -10.23 -20.55
C GLU A 277 -10.30 -8.88 -19.92
N LEU A 278 -11.26 -8.34 -19.16
CA LEU A 278 -11.05 -7.21 -18.27
C LEU A 278 -10.59 -7.75 -16.92
N VAL A 279 -9.40 -7.37 -16.48
CA VAL A 279 -8.77 -7.87 -15.25
C VAL A 279 -8.68 -6.74 -14.23
N GLU A 280 -9.35 -6.91 -13.09
CA GLU A 280 -9.23 -5.96 -11.99
C GLU A 280 -7.91 -6.15 -11.23
N ILE A 281 -7.16 -5.08 -11.05
CA ILE A 281 -5.88 -5.04 -10.32
C ILE A 281 -5.92 -4.01 -9.18
N GLU A 282 -5.07 -4.21 -8.17
CA GLU A 282 -4.87 -3.23 -7.09
C GLU A 282 -4.18 -1.96 -7.58
N THR A 283 -3.01 -2.12 -8.21
CA THR A 283 -2.19 -1.08 -8.83
C THR A 283 -1.29 -1.72 -9.89
N PHE A 284 -0.74 -0.91 -10.81
CA PHE A 284 0.29 -1.37 -11.75
C PHE A 284 1.50 -1.96 -11.01
N ASP A 285 1.99 -1.26 -9.98
CA ASP A 285 3.10 -1.71 -9.13
C ASP A 285 2.85 -3.07 -8.47
N SER A 286 1.65 -3.29 -7.92
CA SER A 286 1.28 -4.57 -7.29
C SER A 286 1.23 -5.70 -8.32
N LEU A 287 0.67 -5.43 -9.51
CA LEU A 287 0.66 -6.39 -10.62
C LEU A 287 2.09 -6.77 -11.01
N MET A 288 2.93 -5.78 -11.33
CA MET A 288 4.30 -6.01 -11.79
C MET A 288 5.15 -6.70 -10.71
N SER A 289 5.04 -6.30 -9.44
CA SER A 289 5.73 -6.95 -8.32
C SER A 289 5.35 -8.43 -8.18
N ARG A 290 4.06 -8.78 -8.37
CA ARG A 290 3.60 -10.17 -8.32
C ARG A 290 4.07 -10.97 -9.54
N VAL A 291 4.00 -10.39 -10.74
CA VAL A 291 4.56 -11.01 -11.97
C VAL A 291 6.05 -11.27 -11.78
N TRP A 292 6.82 -10.29 -11.32
CA TRP A 292 8.25 -10.45 -11.05
C TRP A 292 8.52 -11.58 -10.07
N ARG A 293 7.77 -11.70 -8.97
CA ARG A 293 7.99 -12.78 -8.00
C ARG A 293 7.75 -14.18 -8.56
N GLN A 294 6.89 -14.31 -9.57
CA GLN A 294 6.51 -15.60 -10.15
C GLN A 294 7.27 -15.93 -11.45
N LEU A 295 8.08 -15.01 -11.98
CA LEU A 295 8.89 -15.28 -13.17
C LEU A 295 9.99 -16.32 -12.87
N PRO A 296 10.12 -17.37 -13.70
CA PRO A 296 11.20 -18.34 -13.57
C PRO A 296 12.55 -17.71 -13.96
N ASN A 297 13.65 -18.21 -13.38
CA ASN A 297 15.04 -17.89 -13.79
C ASN A 297 15.37 -16.40 -13.87
N ARG A 298 15.00 -15.62 -12.85
CA ARG A 298 15.34 -14.19 -12.77
C ARG A 298 16.85 -13.98 -12.62
N PRO A 299 17.48 -13.14 -13.46
CA PRO A 299 18.88 -12.77 -13.28
C PRO A 299 19.10 -12.14 -11.89
N PRO A 300 20.07 -12.63 -11.10
CA PRO A 300 20.33 -12.10 -9.75
C PRO A 300 20.63 -10.61 -9.74
N GLU A 301 21.37 -10.13 -10.74
CA GLU A 301 21.74 -8.71 -10.91
C GLU A 301 20.51 -7.81 -11.10
N LEU A 302 19.58 -8.21 -11.98
CA LEU A 302 18.33 -7.47 -12.19
C LEU A 302 17.42 -7.56 -10.95
N THR A 303 17.43 -8.70 -10.25
CA THR A 303 16.66 -8.86 -9.01
C THR A 303 17.14 -7.90 -7.92
N ALA A 304 18.46 -7.76 -7.75
CA ALA A 304 19.03 -6.79 -6.81
C ALA A 304 18.69 -5.35 -7.20
N SER A 305 18.79 -4.99 -8.49
CA SER A 305 18.45 -3.65 -8.98
C SER A 305 16.96 -3.30 -8.87
N VAL A 306 16.07 -4.27 -9.06
CA VAL A 306 14.62 -4.12 -8.82
C VAL A 306 14.34 -3.95 -7.33
N ASN A 307 15.05 -4.68 -6.47
CA ASN A 307 14.88 -4.63 -5.02
C ASN A 307 15.62 -3.47 -4.33
N LYS A 308 16.41 -2.64 -5.03
CA LYS A 308 17.06 -1.45 -4.44
C LYS A 308 16.08 -0.49 -3.74
N SER A 309 14.79 -0.55 -4.08
CA SER A 309 13.74 0.20 -3.38
C SER A 309 13.32 -0.40 -2.02
N ALA A 310 13.70 -1.63 -1.70
CA ALA A 310 13.48 -2.24 -0.39
C ALA A 310 14.54 -1.80 0.64
N ASP A 311 15.76 -1.49 0.19
CA ASP A 311 16.91 -1.26 1.09
C ASP A 311 17.52 0.14 1.03
N LEU A 312 16.95 1.07 0.25
CA LEU A 312 17.26 2.49 0.43
C LEU A 312 16.54 2.95 1.70
N LEU A 313 17.16 2.64 2.85
CA LEU A 313 17.11 3.50 4.03
C LEU A 313 17.57 4.88 3.57
N VAL A 314 16.63 5.68 3.05
CA VAL A 314 16.86 7.09 2.86
C VAL A 314 16.94 7.65 4.27
N ASP A 315 18.16 7.75 4.77
CA ASP A 315 18.47 8.54 5.95
C ASP A 315 18.31 10.01 5.54
N LEU A 316 17.05 10.43 5.38
CA LEU A 316 16.70 11.84 5.26
C LEU A 316 17.20 12.46 6.56
N PRO A 317 18.18 13.37 6.52
CA PRO A 317 18.66 14.01 7.73
C PRO A 317 17.45 14.64 8.40
N MET A 318 17.15 14.16 9.62
CA MET A 318 16.00 14.67 10.35
C MET A 318 16.15 16.17 10.49
N PRO A 319 15.13 16.97 10.12
CA PRO A 319 15.19 18.41 10.32
C PRO A 319 15.46 18.68 11.79
N ALA A 320 16.20 19.76 12.08
CA ALA A 320 16.49 20.16 13.45
C ALA A 320 15.20 20.24 14.27
N VAL A 321 15.27 19.84 15.54
CA VAL A 321 14.11 19.78 16.44
C VAL A 321 13.36 21.11 16.38
N GLY A 322 12.11 21.05 15.92
CA GLY A 322 11.28 22.22 15.75
C GLY A 322 11.10 22.98 17.05
N LYS A 323 11.10 24.31 16.99
CA LYS A 323 10.87 25.19 18.14
C LYS A 323 9.53 25.89 18.08
N SER A 324 8.90 25.92 16.90
CA SER A 324 7.68 26.68 16.64
C SER A 324 6.41 25.83 16.86
N PRO A 325 5.33 26.44 17.38
CA PRO A 325 4.02 25.78 17.46
C PRO A 325 3.44 25.51 16.05
N PRO A 326 2.48 24.57 15.92
CA PRO A 326 1.84 23.79 16.97
C PRO A 326 2.71 22.61 17.46
N LEU A 327 2.57 22.28 18.75
CA LEU A 327 3.11 21.06 19.34
C LEU A 327 2.16 19.91 19.03
N LEU A 328 2.64 18.91 18.30
CA LEU A 328 1.91 17.67 18.02
C LEU A 328 2.38 16.60 19.00
N ARG A 329 1.49 16.11 19.85
CA ARG A 329 1.76 14.93 20.67
C ARG A 329 1.51 13.67 19.84
N LEU A 330 2.44 12.74 19.91
CA LEU A 330 2.34 11.41 19.32
C LEU A 330 2.03 10.39 20.43
N ASN A 331 1.72 9.16 20.06
CA ASN A 331 1.33 8.10 20.99
C ASN A 331 2.40 7.03 21.23
N GLY A 332 3.65 7.30 20.81
CA GLY A 332 4.80 6.44 21.06
C GLY A 332 5.52 6.82 22.36
N LEU A 333 5.76 5.84 23.22
CA LEU A 333 6.60 5.92 24.41
C LEU A 333 7.97 5.30 24.09
N PRO A 334 9.10 5.95 24.35
CA PRO A 334 10.40 5.37 24.03
C PRO A 334 10.71 4.22 24.99
N ILE A 335 11.18 3.11 24.42
CA ILE A 335 11.70 1.97 25.15
C ILE A 335 13.21 2.15 25.24
N THR A 336 13.72 2.41 26.44
CA THR A 336 15.14 2.71 26.69
C THR A 336 15.98 1.45 26.90
N ALA A 337 15.36 0.35 27.32
CA ALA A 337 16.01 -0.97 27.39
C ALA A 337 15.07 -2.08 26.92
N MET A 338 15.59 -2.95 26.06
CA MET A 338 14.93 -4.15 25.53
C MET A 338 15.49 -5.40 26.22
N PRO A 339 14.75 -6.53 26.23
CA PRO A 339 15.27 -7.79 26.74
C PRO A 339 16.37 -8.31 25.81
N GLU A 340 17.44 -8.83 26.41
CA GLU A 340 18.62 -9.32 25.67
C GLU A 340 18.52 -10.82 25.35
N GLN A 341 17.83 -11.57 26.20
CA GLN A 341 17.82 -13.04 26.18
C GLN A 341 16.42 -13.65 26.26
N CYS A 342 16.26 -14.83 25.69
CA CYS A 342 15.12 -15.74 25.89
C CYS A 342 15.60 -17.20 25.95
N PHE A 343 14.68 -18.14 26.17
CA PHE A 343 14.99 -19.56 26.02
C PHE A 343 14.70 -20.04 24.61
N GLU A 344 15.66 -20.73 24.00
CA GLU A 344 15.45 -21.54 22.80
C GLU A 344 15.06 -22.96 23.21
N LEU A 345 13.94 -23.45 22.66
CA LEU A 345 13.40 -24.77 22.94
C LEU A 345 13.65 -25.67 21.73
N ALA A 346 14.39 -26.75 21.94
CA ALA A 346 14.51 -27.82 20.97
C ALA A 346 13.51 -28.93 21.33
N PHE A 347 12.83 -29.48 20.32
CA PHE A 347 11.86 -30.55 20.51
C PHE A 347 12.26 -31.81 19.75
N ARG A 348 11.97 -32.97 20.34
CA ARG A 348 12.13 -34.29 19.70
C ARG A 348 11.16 -34.47 18.51
N VAL A 349 10.03 -33.78 18.56
CA VAL A 349 8.99 -33.76 17.52
C VAL A 349 8.64 -32.31 17.24
N ASN A 350 8.59 -31.94 15.96
CA ASN A 350 8.26 -30.58 15.53
C ASN A 350 6.90 -30.16 16.09
N GLN A 351 6.82 -28.97 16.69
CA GLN A 351 5.62 -28.46 17.35
C GLN A 351 4.89 -27.47 16.43
N GLU A 352 3.58 -27.63 16.27
CA GLU A 352 2.77 -26.69 15.52
C GLU A 352 2.27 -25.53 16.40
N TRP A 353 1.83 -24.44 15.76
CA TRP A 353 1.30 -23.27 16.49
C TRP A 353 0.13 -23.63 17.41
N ALA A 354 -0.67 -24.63 17.06
CA ALA A 354 -1.77 -25.11 17.90
C ALA A 354 -1.28 -25.69 19.24
N ASP A 355 -0.16 -26.42 19.21
CA ASP A 355 0.44 -27.07 20.38
C ASP A 355 1.04 -26.03 21.32
N LEU A 356 1.78 -25.06 20.77
CA LEU A 356 2.36 -23.95 21.54
C LEU A 356 1.25 -23.11 22.21
N ARG A 357 0.17 -22.80 21.49
CA ARG A 357 -0.98 -22.08 22.07
C ARG A 357 -1.76 -22.93 23.08
N ALA A 358 -1.75 -24.26 22.96
CA ALA A 358 -2.32 -25.14 23.98
C ALA A 358 -1.44 -25.20 25.24
N ALA A 359 -0.11 -25.17 25.08
CA ALA A 359 0.86 -25.08 26.17
C ALA A 359 0.72 -23.77 26.96
N GLU A 360 0.68 -22.61 26.28
CA GLU A 360 0.44 -21.31 26.93
C GLU A 360 -0.87 -21.27 27.73
N ARG A 361 -1.94 -21.88 27.21
CA ARG A 361 -3.24 -22.00 27.89
C ARG A 361 -3.14 -22.86 29.15
N ARG A 362 -2.40 -23.98 29.11
CA ARG A 362 -2.16 -24.86 30.26
C ARG A 362 -1.33 -24.15 31.34
N ALA A 363 -0.34 -23.36 30.92
CA ALA A 363 0.52 -22.56 31.80
C ALA A 363 -0.18 -21.30 32.38
N LYS A 364 -1.45 -21.03 32.02
CA LYS A 364 -2.27 -19.93 32.56
C LYS A 364 -1.57 -18.58 32.59
N GLY A 365 -0.80 -18.27 31.54
CA GLY A 365 -0.09 -16.99 31.42
C GLY A 365 1.29 -16.93 32.08
N ALA A 366 1.82 -18.03 32.62
CA ALA A 366 3.20 -18.14 33.11
C ALA A 366 4.22 -18.49 32.01
N LEU A 367 3.77 -18.55 30.74
CA LEU A 367 4.56 -18.92 29.58
C LEU A 367 4.10 -18.10 28.37
N ILE A 368 5.06 -17.62 27.59
CA ILE A 368 4.86 -16.99 26.29
C ILE A 368 5.80 -17.69 25.31
N CYS A 369 5.31 -18.08 24.14
CA CYS A 369 6.08 -18.77 23.11
C CYS A 369 5.93 -18.11 21.74
N THR A 370 6.97 -18.22 20.92
CA THR A 370 6.94 -17.87 19.50
C THR A 370 7.71 -18.90 18.67
N LYS A 371 7.38 -19.00 17.38
CA LYS A 371 8.02 -19.92 16.44
C LYS A 371 8.49 -19.14 15.22
N GLU A 372 9.79 -19.20 14.95
CA GLU A 372 10.40 -18.75 13.70
C GLU A 372 11.13 -19.94 13.06
N SER A 373 12.45 -19.86 12.85
CA SER A 373 13.28 -21.02 12.49
C SER A 373 13.44 -22.01 13.67
N GLN A 374 13.42 -21.48 14.89
CA GLN A 374 13.39 -22.21 16.16
C GLN A 374 12.21 -21.74 17.01
N VAL A 375 11.93 -22.47 18.11
CA VAL A 375 10.91 -22.04 19.09
C VAL A 375 11.59 -21.28 20.22
N TRP A 376 11.11 -20.08 20.48
CA TRP A 376 11.57 -19.25 21.60
C TRP A 376 10.49 -19.14 22.66
N ALA A 377 10.91 -19.03 23.92
CA ALA A 377 10.00 -18.94 25.04
C ALA A 377 10.54 -18.04 26.16
N TRP A 378 9.60 -17.39 26.83
CA TRP A 378 9.80 -16.78 28.14
C TRP A 378 8.84 -17.42 29.14
N GLY A 379 9.36 -17.76 30.30
CA GLY A 379 8.67 -18.42 31.39
C GLY A 379 9.69 -18.99 32.37
N ASP A 380 9.24 -19.35 33.56
CA ASP A 380 10.08 -20.08 34.50
C ASP A 380 10.52 -21.43 33.90
N GLU A 381 11.78 -21.81 34.08
CA GLU A 381 12.34 -23.02 33.47
C GLU A 381 11.59 -24.28 33.91
N GLN A 382 11.18 -24.36 35.18
CA GLN A 382 10.42 -25.51 35.70
C GLN A 382 9.01 -25.55 35.08
N VAL A 383 8.40 -24.38 34.85
CA VAL A 383 7.11 -24.27 34.15
C VAL A 383 7.23 -24.71 32.69
N ILE A 384 8.30 -24.30 31.99
CA ILE A 384 8.55 -24.74 30.61
C ILE A 384 8.74 -26.26 30.56
N ARG A 385 9.62 -26.81 31.40
CA ARG A 385 9.89 -28.26 31.45
C ARG A 385 8.67 -29.09 31.83
N SER A 386 7.83 -28.61 32.76
CA SER A 386 6.58 -29.28 33.15
C SER A 386 5.46 -29.15 32.10
N THR A 387 5.50 -28.11 31.27
CA THR A 387 4.51 -27.93 30.19
C THR A 387 4.83 -28.81 28.97
N PHE A 388 6.12 -29.07 28.71
CA PHE A 388 6.63 -29.80 27.54
C PHE A 388 7.31 -31.15 27.88
N THR A 389 6.97 -31.76 29.02
CA THR A 389 7.72 -32.83 29.70
C THR A 389 8.07 -34.07 28.86
N SER A 390 7.36 -34.34 27.77
CA SER A 390 7.60 -35.50 26.90
C SER A 390 8.19 -35.17 25.53
N VAL A 391 8.16 -33.89 25.12
CA VAL A 391 8.52 -33.45 23.76
C VAL A 391 9.75 -32.57 23.72
N LEU A 392 10.08 -31.89 24.81
CA LEU A 392 11.27 -31.03 24.91
C LEU A 392 12.53 -31.89 24.96
N SER A 393 13.46 -31.66 24.03
CA SER A 393 14.78 -32.30 24.02
C SER A 393 15.81 -31.48 24.77
N ASP A 394 15.83 -30.16 24.54
CA ASP A 394 16.82 -29.26 25.11
C ASP A 394 16.24 -27.86 25.34
N LEU A 395 16.83 -27.14 26.28
CA LEU A 395 16.46 -25.77 26.66
C LEU A 395 17.74 -25.02 27.01
N LYS A 396 18.02 -23.96 26.25
CA LYS A 396 19.21 -23.13 26.43
C LYS A 396 18.86 -21.64 26.34
N PRO A 397 19.54 -20.76 27.10
CA PRO A 397 19.42 -19.32 26.90
C PRO A 397 20.04 -18.93 25.56
N VAL A 398 19.38 -18.03 24.84
CA VAL A 398 19.85 -17.45 23.57
C VAL A 398 19.65 -15.94 23.60
N GLU A 399 20.57 -15.21 22.97
CA GLU A 399 20.47 -13.76 22.81
C GLU A 399 19.71 -13.40 21.53
N PHE A 400 18.95 -12.30 21.56
CA PHE A 400 18.25 -11.82 20.35
C PHE A 400 19.21 -11.24 19.31
N GLY A 401 20.42 -10.84 19.70
CA GLY A 401 21.44 -10.30 18.80
C GLY A 401 20.92 -9.18 17.88
N GLU A 402 21.24 -9.26 16.59
CA GLU A 402 20.82 -8.29 15.58
C GLU A 402 19.32 -8.35 15.22
N HIS A 403 18.56 -9.36 15.67
CA HIS A 403 17.13 -9.49 15.34
C HIS A 403 16.26 -8.36 15.91
N LEU A 404 16.68 -7.72 17.01
CA LEU A 404 16.06 -6.49 17.51
C LEU A 404 16.33 -5.30 16.56
N GLY A 405 17.43 -5.37 15.80
CA GLY A 405 17.81 -4.52 14.68
C GLY A 405 16.69 -4.31 13.66
N ASP A 406 16.07 -5.41 13.25
CA ASP A 406 15.09 -5.45 12.15
C ASP A 406 13.74 -6.07 12.59
N ILE A 407 13.22 -5.58 13.72
CA ILE A 407 11.99 -6.11 14.30
C ILE A 407 10.76 -5.98 13.38
N ALA A 408 10.81 -5.09 12.38
CA ALA A 408 9.73 -4.88 11.41
C ALA A 408 9.62 -6.04 10.42
N SER A 409 10.75 -6.63 10.00
CA SER A 409 10.79 -7.80 9.14
C SER A 409 10.48 -9.10 9.89
N HIS A 410 10.75 -9.13 11.20
CA HIS A 410 10.50 -10.30 12.07
C HIS A 410 9.14 -10.22 12.80
N LEU A 411 8.03 -10.37 12.08
CA LEU A 411 6.66 -10.24 12.62
C LEU A 411 6.36 -11.17 13.81
N HIS A 412 6.92 -12.38 13.83
CA HIS A 412 6.74 -13.33 14.93
C HIS A 412 7.49 -12.92 16.20
N LEU A 413 8.70 -12.37 16.06
CA LEU A 413 9.48 -11.80 17.18
C LEU A 413 8.81 -10.52 17.70
N LYS A 414 8.34 -9.64 16.80
CA LYS A 414 7.55 -8.46 17.17
C LYS A 414 6.35 -8.84 18.03
N GLY A 415 5.53 -9.80 17.58
CA GLY A 415 4.37 -10.28 18.32
C GLY A 415 4.73 -10.93 19.66
N PHE A 416 5.87 -11.61 19.74
CA PHE A 416 6.38 -12.21 20.98
C PHE A 416 6.72 -11.15 22.03
N ILE A 417 7.42 -10.09 21.63
CA ILE A 417 7.77 -8.97 22.52
C ILE A 417 6.53 -8.18 22.93
N GLU A 418 5.62 -7.88 22.00
CA GLU A 418 4.36 -7.21 22.31
C GLU A 418 3.52 -7.98 23.33
N GLN A 419 3.50 -9.32 23.23
CA GLN A 419 2.85 -10.17 24.21
C GLN A 419 3.50 -10.04 25.59
N ALA A 420 4.82 -10.05 25.68
CA ALA A 420 5.54 -9.88 26.94
C ALA A 420 5.31 -8.49 27.57
N ILE A 421 5.43 -7.42 26.79
CA ILE A 421 5.15 -6.05 27.25
C ILE A 421 3.71 -5.95 27.76
N ALA A 422 2.73 -6.44 27.00
CA ALA A 422 1.33 -6.42 27.42
C ALA A 422 1.10 -7.22 28.70
N THR A 423 1.81 -8.33 28.89
CA THR A 423 1.73 -9.13 30.13
C THR A 423 2.25 -8.34 31.33
N ALA A 424 3.37 -7.65 31.16
CA ALA A 424 3.95 -6.80 32.19
C ALA A 424 3.00 -5.64 32.55
N LEU A 425 2.44 -4.96 31.53
CA LEU A 425 1.53 -3.83 31.70
C LEU A 425 0.17 -4.22 32.29
N GLN A 426 -0.32 -5.44 32.06
CA GLN A 426 -1.60 -5.92 32.59
C GLN A 426 -1.54 -6.26 34.08
N ARG A 427 -0.34 -6.49 34.64
CA ARG A 427 -0.18 -7.11 35.95
C ARG A 427 -0.83 -6.29 37.07
N GLY A 428 -1.70 -6.94 37.85
CA GLY A 428 -2.42 -6.30 38.96
C GLY A 428 -3.54 -5.35 38.54
N LEU A 429 -3.84 -5.23 37.24
CA LEU A 429 -4.91 -4.38 36.72
C LEU A 429 -6.13 -5.20 36.29
N PRO A 430 -7.35 -4.62 36.36
CA PRO A 430 -8.58 -5.25 35.85
C PRO A 430 -8.64 -5.24 34.32
N LEU A 431 -7.63 -5.80 33.67
CA LEU A 431 -7.45 -5.87 32.22
C LEU A 431 -7.24 -7.32 31.78
N ILE A 432 -7.80 -7.67 30.64
CA ILE A 432 -7.60 -8.93 29.93
C ILE A 432 -6.70 -8.68 28.73
N ARG A 433 -5.59 -9.40 28.64
CA ARG A 433 -4.75 -9.43 27.44
C ARG A 433 -5.37 -10.33 26.37
N ARG A 434 -5.46 -9.82 25.14
CA ARG A 434 -5.77 -10.61 23.94
C ARG A 434 -4.73 -10.33 22.86
N SER A 435 -4.20 -11.40 22.28
CA SER A 435 -3.21 -11.33 21.21
C SER A 435 -3.64 -12.23 20.07
N ASP A 436 -3.55 -11.71 18.85
CA ASP A 436 -3.84 -12.45 17.63
C ASP A 436 -3.00 -11.90 16.47
N ARG A 437 -3.27 -12.35 15.24
CA ARG A 437 -2.53 -11.92 14.03
C ARG A 437 -2.59 -10.40 13.77
N SER A 438 -3.58 -9.69 14.34
CA SER A 438 -3.75 -8.24 14.19
C SER A 438 -3.09 -7.41 15.30
N GLY A 439 -2.37 -8.06 16.22
CA GLY A 439 -1.60 -7.43 17.29
C GLY A 439 -2.08 -7.81 18.68
N THR A 440 -1.54 -7.14 19.69
CA THR A 440 -1.86 -7.34 21.11
C THR A 440 -2.68 -6.18 21.66
N SER A 441 -3.71 -6.47 22.45
CA SER A 441 -4.57 -5.47 23.10
C SER A 441 -4.85 -5.83 24.55
N LEU A 442 -4.85 -4.81 25.41
CA LEU A 442 -5.32 -4.88 26.78
C LEU A 442 -6.74 -4.36 26.83
N ILE A 443 -7.66 -5.15 27.38
CA ILE A 443 -9.09 -4.87 27.32
C ILE A 443 -9.63 -4.80 28.74
N VAL A 444 -10.49 -3.83 29.04
CA VAL A 444 -11.15 -3.75 30.35
C VAL A 444 -11.89 -5.06 30.64
N ASP A 445 -11.60 -5.66 31.79
CA ASP A 445 -12.29 -6.87 32.24
C ASP A 445 -13.69 -6.52 32.73
N ARG A 446 -14.70 -6.95 31.98
CA ARG A 446 -16.12 -6.76 32.32
C ARG A 446 -16.57 -7.52 33.57
N HIS A 447 -15.77 -8.48 34.04
CA HIS A 447 -16.05 -9.32 35.20
C HIS A 447 -15.19 -8.96 36.41
N ALA A 448 -14.34 -7.93 36.31
CA ALA A 448 -13.53 -7.49 37.43
C ALA A 448 -14.40 -6.97 38.58
N GLN A 449 -14.07 -7.37 39.80
CA GLN A 449 -14.80 -6.99 41.01
C GLN A 449 -14.59 -5.50 41.38
N SER A 450 -13.49 -4.89 40.95
CA SER A 450 -13.16 -3.49 41.19
C SER A 450 -12.64 -2.83 39.93
N THR A 451 -13.19 -1.67 39.59
CA THR A 451 -12.75 -0.83 38.47
C THR A 451 -12.17 0.50 38.94
N VAL A 452 -11.81 0.63 40.22
CA VAL A 452 -11.32 1.89 40.82
C VAL A 452 -10.09 2.42 40.08
N ALA A 453 -9.16 1.54 39.71
CA ALA A 453 -7.98 1.91 38.93
C ALA A 453 -8.32 2.55 37.57
N LEU A 454 -9.49 2.20 36.99
CA LEU A 454 -9.92 2.66 35.66
C LEU A 454 -10.72 3.97 35.71
N GLU A 455 -10.89 4.60 36.88
CA GLU A 455 -11.76 5.77 37.04
C GLU A 455 -11.31 6.96 36.17
N ALA A 456 -10.00 7.19 36.03
CA ALA A 456 -9.48 8.23 35.13
C ALA A 456 -9.86 7.99 33.66
N VAL A 457 -9.82 6.71 33.21
CA VAL A 457 -10.23 6.32 31.86
C VAL A 457 -11.74 6.50 31.70
N ARG A 458 -12.52 6.13 32.73
CA ARG A 458 -13.98 6.27 32.77
C ARG A 458 -14.42 7.73 32.63
N GLN A 459 -13.79 8.62 33.38
CA GLN A 459 -14.05 10.06 33.32
C GLN A 459 -13.76 10.64 31.94
N CYS A 460 -12.66 10.22 31.30
CA CYS A 460 -12.33 10.67 29.94
C CYS A 460 -13.35 10.22 28.90
N VAL A 461 -13.88 9.00 29.02
CA VAL A 461 -14.85 8.46 28.05
C VAL A 461 -16.27 8.99 28.31
N GLY A 462 -16.59 9.34 29.55
CA GLY A 462 -17.87 9.96 29.93
C GLY A 462 -19.01 8.94 30.08
N GLY A 463 -18.74 7.76 30.64
CA GLY A 463 -19.77 6.73 30.83
C GLY A 463 -19.23 5.38 31.26
N PHE A 464 -19.92 4.31 30.88
CA PHE A 464 -19.46 2.94 31.12
C PHE A 464 -18.18 2.63 30.35
N LEU A 465 -17.38 1.70 30.86
CA LEU A 465 -16.16 1.20 30.21
C LEU A 465 -16.38 -0.09 29.42
N HIS A 466 -17.50 -0.76 29.64
CA HIS A 466 -17.91 -1.94 28.90
C HIS A 466 -19.42 -2.04 28.92
N GLY A 467 -19.99 -2.86 28.04
CA GLY A 467 -21.43 -3.08 28.02
C GLY A 467 -21.89 -3.98 26.88
N GLN A 468 -23.20 -4.19 26.84
CA GLN A 468 -23.88 -4.83 25.72
C GLN A 468 -24.29 -3.78 24.68
N ILE A 469 -24.17 -4.11 23.40
CA ILE A 469 -24.74 -3.26 22.33
C ILE A 469 -26.21 -3.64 22.17
N GLY A 470 -27.11 -2.82 22.71
CA GLY A 470 -28.55 -3.07 22.66
C GLY A 470 -29.07 -3.23 21.23
N GLY A 471 -29.84 -4.28 20.99
CA GLY A 471 -30.45 -4.58 19.69
C GLY A 471 -29.50 -5.14 18.63
N LEU A 472 -28.20 -5.25 18.92
CA LEU A 472 -27.22 -5.81 17.98
C LEU A 472 -26.92 -7.27 18.33
N MET A 473 -27.36 -8.17 17.46
CA MET A 473 -26.97 -9.57 17.43
C MET A 473 -26.03 -9.80 16.26
N THR A 474 -25.18 -10.80 16.36
CA THR A 474 -24.26 -11.13 15.27
C THR A 474 -24.98 -11.68 14.05
N THR A 475 -24.43 -11.41 12.86
CA THR A 475 -24.96 -11.94 11.58
C THR A 475 -24.45 -13.36 11.33
N PRO A 476 -25.29 -14.41 11.28
CA PRO A 476 -24.83 -15.78 11.08
C PRO A 476 -23.97 -15.95 9.83
N THR A 477 -22.89 -16.71 9.94
CA THR A 477 -22.02 -17.10 8.82
C THR A 477 -21.94 -18.62 8.74
N GLN A 478 -21.40 -19.18 7.64
CA GLN A 478 -21.14 -20.63 7.54
C GLN A 478 -20.24 -21.14 8.69
N GLU A 479 -19.30 -20.32 9.15
CA GLU A 479 -18.39 -20.65 10.26
C GLU A 479 -19.01 -20.44 11.64
N HIS A 480 -20.00 -19.53 11.75
CA HIS A 480 -20.68 -19.17 13.00
C HIS A 480 -22.20 -19.08 12.77
N PRO A 481 -22.93 -20.22 12.81
CA PRO A 481 -24.35 -20.26 12.47
C PRO A 481 -25.27 -19.70 13.58
N VAL A 482 -24.76 -19.61 14.82
CA VAL A 482 -25.53 -19.15 15.97
C VAL A 482 -25.42 -17.64 16.11
N ARG A 483 -26.57 -16.97 16.31
CA ARG A 483 -26.60 -15.56 16.67
C ARG A 483 -26.17 -15.38 18.11
N GLU A 484 -25.18 -14.53 18.32
CA GLU A 484 -24.64 -14.19 19.62
C GLU A 484 -24.90 -12.72 19.94
N GLN A 485 -24.99 -12.41 21.23
CA GLN A 485 -25.11 -11.03 21.69
C GLN A 485 -23.77 -10.31 21.56
N VAL A 486 -23.79 -9.09 21.01
CA VAL A 486 -22.57 -8.28 20.87
C VAL A 486 -22.29 -7.47 22.13
N TYR A 487 -21.06 -7.56 22.62
CA TYR A 487 -20.52 -6.83 23.77
C TYR A 487 -19.35 -5.96 23.33
N TRP A 488 -19.04 -4.94 24.13
CA TRP A 488 -17.91 -4.06 23.90
C TRP A 488 -17.20 -3.71 25.22
N ALA A 489 -15.93 -3.35 25.14
CA ALA A 489 -15.16 -2.76 26.23
C ALA A 489 -14.10 -1.78 25.71
N GLU A 490 -13.75 -0.80 26.54
CA GLU A 490 -12.57 0.03 26.30
C GLU A 490 -11.32 -0.86 26.32
N SER A 491 -10.39 -0.51 25.45
CA SER A 491 -9.17 -1.27 25.24
C SER A 491 -8.04 -0.34 24.84
N ILE A 492 -6.82 -0.83 24.94
CA ILE A 492 -5.65 -0.18 24.40
C ILE A 492 -4.82 -1.19 23.64
N ARG A 493 -4.53 -0.88 22.39
CA ARG A 493 -3.62 -1.67 21.56
C ARG A 493 -2.18 -1.31 21.91
N VAL A 494 -1.37 -2.34 21.99
CA VAL A 494 0.06 -2.29 22.26
C VAL A 494 0.77 -2.72 20.98
N ASP A 495 1.60 -1.84 20.44
CA ASP A 495 2.35 -2.08 19.20
C ASP A 495 3.81 -1.67 19.40
N LEU A 496 4.74 -2.47 18.87
CA LEU A 496 6.17 -2.21 18.95
C LEU A 496 6.69 -1.69 17.62
N GLN A 497 7.26 -0.49 17.62
CA GLN A 497 7.82 0.12 16.41
C GLN A 497 9.29 0.47 16.60
N ARG A 498 10.06 0.41 15.52
CA ARG A 498 11.43 0.92 15.47
C ARG A 498 11.48 2.11 14.51
N ILE A 499 11.80 3.29 15.03
CA ILE A 499 11.85 4.54 14.26
C ILE A 499 13.19 5.20 14.56
N SER A 500 13.96 5.49 13.51
CA SER A 500 15.29 6.12 13.60
C SER A 500 16.23 5.39 14.58
N GLY A 501 16.29 4.06 14.50
CA GLY A 501 17.14 3.22 15.34
C GLY A 501 16.69 3.09 16.80
N ARG A 502 15.56 3.66 17.20
CA ARG A 502 15.01 3.57 18.56
C ARG A 502 13.74 2.75 18.59
N HIS A 503 13.53 2.04 19.70
CA HIS A 503 12.30 1.28 19.96
C HIS A 503 11.25 2.15 20.64
N TRP A 504 10.01 2.01 20.18
CA TRP A 504 8.86 2.76 20.64
C TRP A 504 7.71 1.82 20.95
N LEU A 505 7.14 1.96 22.14
CA LEU A 505 5.85 1.39 22.51
C LEU A 505 4.75 2.33 22.05
N VAL A 506 4.03 1.95 20.99
CA VAL A 506 2.90 2.73 20.48
C VAL A 506 1.61 2.25 21.14
N LEU A 507 0.97 3.18 21.85
CA LEU A 507 -0.27 2.93 22.57
C LEU A 507 -1.45 3.54 21.83
N SER A 508 -2.45 2.73 21.48
CA SER A 508 -3.63 3.20 20.73
C SER A 508 -4.93 2.87 21.47
N PRO A 509 -5.50 3.81 22.24
CA PRO A 509 -6.80 3.64 22.88
C PRO A 509 -7.90 3.37 21.85
N GLY A 510 -8.78 2.42 22.15
CA GLY A 510 -9.85 2.01 21.24
C GLY A 510 -10.91 1.16 21.94
N VAL A 511 -11.79 0.56 21.16
CA VAL A 511 -12.89 -0.25 21.66
C VAL A 511 -12.80 -1.66 21.09
N TRP A 512 -12.79 -2.63 21.99
CA TRP A 512 -12.85 -4.05 21.67
C TRP A 512 -14.30 -4.51 21.55
N ILE A 513 -14.57 -5.42 20.61
CA ILE A 513 -15.90 -5.99 20.35
C ILE A 513 -15.84 -7.51 20.53
N TRP A 514 -16.82 -8.06 21.24
CA TRP A 514 -17.05 -9.50 21.34
C TRP A 514 -18.41 -9.90 20.76
N PRO A 515 -18.50 -11.04 20.06
CA PRO A 515 -17.37 -11.83 19.56
C PRO A 515 -16.60 -11.05 18.48
N LYS A 516 -15.31 -11.37 18.26
CA LYS A 516 -14.41 -10.54 17.43
C LYS A 516 -14.95 -10.28 16.01
N TRP A 517 -15.58 -11.30 15.42
CA TRP A 517 -16.12 -11.25 14.06
C TRP A 517 -17.35 -10.33 13.93
N ALA A 518 -18.00 -9.97 15.04
CA ALA A 518 -19.11 -9.02 15.09
C ALA A 518 -18.67 -7.56 14.93
N ARG A 519 -17.36 -7.28 14.91
CA ARG A 519 -16.84 -5.92 14.76
C ARG A 519 -17.36 -5.22 13.50
N LYS A 520 -17.55 -5.96 12.40
CA LYS A 520 -18.11 -5.45 11.14
C LYS A 520 -19.57 -5.00 11.27
N ASP A 521 -20.33 -5.64 12.15
CA ASP A 521 -21.74 -5.33 12.42
C ASP A 521 -21.86 -4.14 13.40
N ALA A 522 -20.80 -3.86 14.18
CA ALA A 522 -20.76 -2.81 15.20
C ALA A 522 -20.21 -1.45 14.72
N VAL A 523 -20.04 -1.23 13.40
CA VAL A 523 -19.41 0.00 12.86
C VAL A 523 -20.14 1.26 13.31
N ALA A 524 -21.46 1.33 13.16
CA ALA A 524 -22.25 2.49 13.57
C ALA A 524 -22.20 2.77 15.09
N PHE A 525 -21.93 1.75 15.91
CA PHE A 525 -21.69 1.93 17.34
C PHE A 525 -20.29 2.49 17.60
N LEU A 526 -19.27 1.93 16.93
CA LEU A 526 -17.89 2.38 17.04
C LEU A 526 -17.74 3.84 16.58
N ASP A 527 -18.37 4.21 15.46
CA ASP A 527 -18.33 5.58 14.93
C ASP A 527 -18.94 6.58 15.92
N ARG A 528 -20.08 6.25 16.54
CA ARG A 528 -20.69 7.11 17.56
C ARG A 528 -19.85 7.21 18.83
N ARG A 529 -19.27 6.10 19.29
CA ARG A 529 -18.52 6.05 20.56
C ARG A 529 -17.11 6.61 20.46
N CYS A 530 -16.47 6.49 19.30
CA CYS A 530 -15.14 7.02 19.04
C CYS A 530 -15.19 8.39 18.33
N GLY A 531 -16.35 8.79 17.81
CA GLY A 531 -16.53 9.97 16.97
C GLY A 531 -16.33 11.31 17.66
N ASP A 532 -16.21 11.36 18.98
CA ASP A 532 -15.86 12.59 19.72
C ASP A 532 -14.43 12.56 20.30
N ARG A 533 -13.67 11.50 20.03
CA ARG A 533 -12.30 11.31 20.53
C ARG A 533 -11.27 12.05 19.66
N PHE A 534 -11.45 13.35 19.52
CA PHE A 534 -10.50 14.21 18.82
C PHE A 534 -9.64 15.01 19.80
N ASN A 535 -8.40 15.28 19.39
CA ASN A 535 -7.49 16.24 20.04
C ASN A 535 -7.49 16.13 21.57
N LYS A 536 -8.15 17.05 22.28
CA LYS A 536 -8.19 17.11 23.76
C LYS A 536 -8.69 15.82 24.40
N LYS A 537 -9.77 15.22 23.89
CA LYS A 537 -10.32 13.99 24.49
C LYS A 537 -9.41 12.79 24.24
N ALA A 538 -8.82 12.70 23.05
CA ALA A 538 -7.82 11.68 22.73
C ALA A 538 -6.55 11.82 23.59
N ASP A 539 -6.09 13.05 23.80
CA ASP A 539 -4.91 13.37 24.62
C ASP A 539 -5.13 13.04 26.10
N ALA A 540 -6.30 13.41 26.64
CA ALA A 540 -6.69 13.06 28.01
C ALA A 540 -6.83 11.54 28.18
N LEU A 541 -7.48 10.87 27.21
CA LEU A 541 -7.66 9.42 27.24
C LEU A 541 -6.32 8.68 27.17
N LEU A 542 -5.41 9.09 26.29
CA LEU A 542 -4.06 8.51 26.21
C LEU A 542 -3.30 8.73 27.52
N SER A 543 -3.39 9.93 28.11
CA SER A 543 -2.76 10.22 29.41
C SER A 543 -3.31 9.35 30.53
N ALA A 544 -4.63 9.13 30.58
CA ALA A 544 -5.27 8.28 31.57
C ALA A 544 -4.81 6.82 31.43
N TRP A 545 -4.69 6.32 30.20
CA TRP A 545 -4.15 4.99 29.96
C TRP A 545 -2.67 4.87 30.33
N ILE A 546 -1.83 5.87 30.02
CA ILE A 546 -0.41 5.85 30.42
C ILE A 546 -0.31 5.85 31.95
N ALA A 547 -1.05 6.71 32.64
CA ALA A 547 -1.03 6.77 34.10
C ALA A 547 -1.53 5.47 34.77
N LEU A 548 -2.48 4.77 34.13
CA LEU A 548 -2.94 3.47 34.58
C LEU A 548 -1.87 2.39 34.42
N LEU A 549 -1.21 2.35 33.26
CA LEU A 549 -0.28 1.27 32.91
C LEU A 549 1.13 1.49 33.47
N LEU A 550 1.54 2.74 33.63
CA LEU A 550 2.85 3.19 34.10
C LEU A 550 2.64 4.24 35.22
N PRO A 551 2.22 3.81 36.42
CA PRO A 551 1.91 4.74 37.51
C PRO A 551 3.19 5.41 38.03
N GLY A 552 3.20 6.74 38.09
CA GLY A 552 4.33 7.51 38.63
C GLY A 552 3.94 8.93 39.05
N ASP A 553 4.64 9.45 40.07
CA ASP A 553 4.36 10.78 40.65
C ASP A 553 4.92 11.93 39.80
N ARG A 554 5.82 11.64 38.86
CA ARG A 554 6.48 12.62 37.99
C ARG A 554 6.43 12.14 36.54
N ARG A 555 6.28 13.09 35.60
CA ARG A 555 6.27 12.80 34.16
C ARG A 555 7.67 12.73 33.56
N GLY A 556 7.88 11.78 32.67
CA GLY A 556 9.14 11.49 31.98
C GLY A 556 10.06 10.56 32.75
N VAL A 557 9.50 9.67 33.56
CA VAL A 557 10.26 8.71 34.36
C VAL A 557 10.35 7.38 33.61
N ASP A 558 11.48 6.70 33.77
CA ASP A 558 11.70 5.36 33.25
C ASP A 558 11.06 4.33 34.19
N HIS A 559 10.16 3.52 33.65
CA HIS A 559 9.46 2.46 34.36
C HIS A 559 10.06 1.12 33.98
N GLU A 560 10.55 0.39 34.98
CA GLU A 560 11.07 -0.96 34.81
C GLU A 560 9.94 -1.99 34.93
N LEU A 561 9.78 -2.80 33.89
CA LEU A 561 8.71 -3.77 33.76
C LEU A 561 9.25 -5.17 33.50
N THR A 562 8.66 -6.16 34.16
CA THR A 562 8.94 -7.58 33.94
C THR A 562 7.66 -8.33 33.61
N ALA A 563 7.72 -9.27 32.66
CA ALA A 563 6.54 -10.03 32.24
C ALA A 563 6.05 -11.02 33.32
N PHE A 564 6.97 -11.56 34.12
CA PHE A 564 6.67 -12.51 35.19
C PHE A 564 7.21 -12.04 36.55
N ASN A 565 6.75 -12.69 37.62
CA ASN A 565 7.31 -12.49 38.96
C ASN A 565 8.68 -13.16 39.07
N GLY A 566 9.59 -12.59 39.87
CA GLY A 566 10.92 -13.14 40.10
C GLY A 566 12.04 -12.30 39.48
N ALA A 567 13.26 -12.85 39.49
CA ALA A 567 14.44 -12.16 38.98
C ALA A 567 14.40 -12.01 37.45
N VAL A 568 15.09 -10.98 36.95
CA VAL A 568 15.32 -10.77 35.52
C VAL A 568 16.28 -11.85 35.02
N GLY A 569 16.01 -12.39 33.83
CA GLY A 569 16.87 -13.40 33.21
C GLY A 569 16.27 -13.95 31.92
N PRO A 570 16.82 -15.05 31.38
CA PRO A 570 16.38 -15.64 30.11
C PRO A 570 14.91 -16.07 30.11
N GLY A 571 14.32 -16.33 31.28
CA GLY A 571 12.90 -16.67 31.42
C GLY A 571 11.99 -15.47 31.70
N ASN A 572 12.54 -14.32 32.13
CA ASN A 572 11.77 -13.16 32.56
C ASN A 572 12.29 -11.86 31.92
N PRO A 573 11.69 -11.42 30.80
CA PRO A 573 12.17 -10.27 30.06
C PRO A 573 11.97 -8.97 30.84
N ARG A 574 12.99 -8.12 30.82
CA ARG A 574 12.99 -6.77 31.39
C ARG A 574 12.82 -5.74 30.27
N PHE A 575 11.92 -4.79 30.50
CA PHE A 575 11.71 -3.63 29.64
C PHE A 575 11.86 -2.37 30.47
N VAL A 576 12.48 -1.33 29.92
CA VAL A 576 12.46 0.02 30.52
C VAL A 576 11.76 0.96 29.56
N ILE A 577 10.66 1.55 30.01
CA ILE A 577 9.78 2.38 29.18
C ILE A 577 9.63 3.75 29.83
N ASN A 578 9.92 4.81 29.08
CA ASN A 578 9.66 6.17 29.57
C ASN A 578 8.19 6.51 29.38
N ASP A 579 7.52 7.04 30.41
CA ASP A 579 6.10 7.41 30.35
C ASP A 579 5.80 8.71 29.56
N ARG A 580 6.84 9.42 29.09
CA ARG A 580 6.68 10.59 28.22
C ARG A 580 6.59 10.18 26.76
N THR A 581 5.47 10.51 26.15
CA THR A 581 5.25 10.30 24.71
C THR A 581 6.17 11.17 23.85
N ALA A 582 6.39 10.76 22.61
CA ALA A 582 7.01 11.58 21.60
C ALA A 582 6.18 12.84 21.28
N PHE A 583 6.88 13.92 20.94
CA PHE A 583 6.30 15.17 20.46
C PHE A 583 7.03 15.63 19.21
N SER A 584 6.29 16.28 18.31
CA SER A 584 6.81 16.96 17.13
C SER A 584 6.45 18.44 17.16
N ARG A 585 7.33 19.28 16.61
CA ARG A 585 7.18 20.73 16.50
C ARG A 585 7.59 21.16 15.10
N LYS A 586 7.10 22.32 14.64
CA LYS A 586 7.54 22.86 13.36
C LYS A 586 8.99 23.36 13.45
N PRO A 587 9.83 23.08 12.44
CA PRO A 587 11.12 23.76 12.28
C PRO A 587 10.89 25.27 12.37
N ALA A 588 11.77 25.99 13.05
CA ALA A 588 11.78 27.45 12.93
C ALA A 588 12.07 27.78 11.46
N ARG A 589 11.24 28.64 10.86
CA ARG A 589 11.45 29.11 9.49
C ARG A 589 12.71 29.96 9.39
#